data_AF-A0A661IL42-F1
#
_entry.id   AF-A0A661IL42-F1
#
_cell.length_a   1.000
_cell.length_b   1.000
_cell.length_c   1.000
_cell.angle_alpha   90.00
_cell.angle_beta   90.00
_cell.angle_gamma   90.00
#
_symmetry.space_group_name_H-M   'P 1'
#
loop_
_entity.id
_entity.type
_entity.pdbx_description
1 polymer ?
#
loop_
_entity_poly.entity_id
_entity_poly.type
_entity_poly.pdbx_seq_one_letter_code
_entity_poly.pdbx_strand_id
1 'polypeptide(L)' 'MREERLLRRIRTLKKEPHRTAREEPHRVVQSVMEHLQRLLNSRQGNVPIAEDYGVPDLTDVAYTYPDSVREVERALRN' A
#
# COMPACT_ATOMS: atom_id res chain seq x y z
N MET A 1 -12.58 4.41 -7.02
CA MET A 1 -11.87 3.19 -6.59
C MET A 1 -12.91 2.17 -6.17
N ARG A 2 -12.85 0.92 -6.66
CA ARG A 2 -13.65 -0.17 -6.05
C ARG A 2 -13.11 -0.45 -4.64
N GLU A 3 -13.95 -0.90 -3.72
CA GLU A 3 -13.64 -1.01 -2.28
C GLU A 3 -12.35 -1.73 -1.91
N GLU A 4 -11.85 -2.63 -2.76
CA GLU A 4 -10.72 -3.51 -2.48
C GLU A 4 -9.77 -3.59 -3.69
N ARG A 5 -8.46 -3.70 -3.43
CA ARG A 5 -7.45 -4.02 -4.47
C ARG A 5 -7.77 -5.38 -5.12
N LEU A 6 -7.39 -5.56 -6.39
CA LEU A 6 -7.74 -6.74 -7.20
C LEU A 6 -7.46 -8.09 -6.49
N LEU A 7 -6.26 -8.26 -5.94
CA LEU A 7 -5.88 -9.49 -5.25
C LEU A 7 -6.68 -9.72 -3.96
N ARG A 8 -7.05 -8.66 -3.24
CA ARG A 8 -7.93 -8.74 -2.07
C ARG A 8 -9.33 -9.17 -2.52
N ARG A 9 -9.85 -8.54 -3.57
CA ARG A 9 -11.16 -8.86 -4.15
C ARG A 9 -11.28 -10.32 -4.58
N ILE A 10 -10.23 -10.88 -5.22
CA ILE A 10 -10.20 -12.31 -5.59
C ILE A 10 -10.28 -13.20 -4.34
N ARG A 11 -9.54 -12.87 -3.28
CA ARG A 11 -9.60 -13.61 -1.99
C ARG A 11 -10.97 -13.48 -1.33
N THR A 12 -11.56 -12.28 -1.33
CA THR A 12 -12.88 -12.02 -0.76
C THR A 12 -13.96 -12.79 -1.52
N LEU A 13 -13.94 -12.81 -2.86
CA LEU A 13 -14.86 -13.61 -3.67
C LEU A 13 -14.74 -15.12 -3.40
N LYS A 14 -13.52 -15.61 -3.15
CA LYS A 14 -13.31 -17.01 -2.75
C LYS A 14 -13.90 -17.31 -1.36
N LYS A 15 -13.88 -16.36 -0.44
CA LYS A 15 -14.36 -16.52 0.94
C LYS A 15 -15.87 -16.30 1.07
N GLU A 16 -16.42 -15.38 0.28
CA GLU A 16 -17.80 -14.89 0.35
C GLU A 16 -18.43 -14.83 -1.07
N PRO A 17 -18.77 -15.98 -1.69
CA PRO A 17 -19.21 -16.04 -3.09
C PRO A 17 -20.59 -15.42 -3.35
N HIS A 18 -21.42 -15.22 -2.32
CA HIS A 18 -22.77 -14.65 -2.45
C HIS A 18 -22.86 -13.16 -2.07
N ARG A 19 -21.71 -12.47 -1.89
CA ARG A 19 -21.73 -11.08 -1.46
C ARG A 19 -22.27 -10.16 -2.57
N THR A 20 -23.33 -9.42 -2.27
CA THR A 20 -23.85 -8.34 -3.10
C THR A 20 -22.84 -7.18 -3.12
N ALA A 21 -22.62 -6.55 -4.27
CA ALA A 21 -21.63 -5.50 -4.52
C ALA A 21 -21.93 -4.16 -3.81
N ARG A 22 -22.17 -4.19 -2.50
CA ARG A 22 -22.51 -3.02 -1.71
C ARG A 22 -21.26 -2.40 -1.09
N GLU A 23 -20.97 -1.21 -1.61
CA GLU A 23 -20.30 -0.05 -1.00
C GLU A 23 -20.00 -0.13 0.51
N GLU A 24 -18.97 -0.82 1.02
CA GLU A 24 -18.57 -0.78 2.45
C GLU A 24 -17.33 0.12 2.70
N PRO A 25 -17.51 1.35 3.23
CA PRO A 25 -16.41 2.29 3.48
C PRO A 25 -15.30 1.75 4.38
N HIS A 26 -15.64 0.94 5.38
CA HIS A 26 -14.68 0.35 6.32
C HIS A 26 -13.69 -0.60 5.63
N ARG A 27 -14.12 -1.33 4.60
CA ARG A 27 -13.24 -2.24 3.85
C ARG A 27 -12.23 -1.50 3.01
N VAL A 28 -12.59 -0.31 2.51
CA VAL A 28 -11.66 0.58 1.79
C VAL A 28 -10.53 1.00 2.69
N VAL A 29 -10.86 1.51 3.88
CA VAL A 29 -9.88 1.92 4.89
C VAL A 29 -8.99 0.75 5.27
N GLN A 30 -9.56 -0.43 5.53
CA GLN A 30 -8.78 -1.62 5.87
C GLN A 30 -7.84 -2.05 4.73
N SER A 31 -8.31 -1.98 3.48
CA SER A 31 -7.48 -2.30 2.30
C SER A 31 -6.32 -1.32 2.12
N VAL A 32 -6.52 -0.04 2.44
CA VAL A 32 -5.46 0.98 2.41
C VAL A 32 -4.47 0.74 3.55
N MET A 33 -4.95 0.55 4.78
CA MET A 33 -4.11 0.32 5.95
C MET A 33 -3.21 -0.90 5.80
N GLU A 34 -3.76 -2.03 5.32
CA GLU A 34 -2.95 -3.23 5.08
C GLU A 34 -1.91 -3.03 3.98
N HIS A 35 -2.21 -2.21 2.97
CA HIS A 35 -1.24 -1.89 1.93
C HIS A 35 -0.11 -1.02 2.47
N LEU A 36 -0.45 0.05 3.20
CA LEU A 36 0.52 0.92 3.85
C LEU A 36 1.40 0.12 4.81
N GLN A 37 0.82 -0.81 5.58
CA GLN A 37 1.61 -1.65 6.47
C GLN A 37 2.62 -2.53 5.72
N ARG A 38 2.30 -3.02 4.53
CA ARG A 38 3.27 -3.78 3.71
C ARG A 38 4.32 -2.86 3.09
N LEU A 39 3.91 -1.70 2.59
CA LEU A 39 4.81 -0.71 2.00
C LEU A 39 5.82 -0.22 3.04
N LEU A 40 5.34 0.18 4.23
CA LEU A 40 6.15 0.73 5.31
C LEU A 40 7.13 -0.29 5.91
N ASN A 41 6.82 -1.59 5.85
CA ASN A 41 7.70 -2.66 6.33
C ASN A 41 8.60 -3.25 5.24
N SER A 42 8.55 -2.72 4.01
CA SER A 42 9.41 -3.15 2.90
C SER A 42 10.44 -2.07 2.62
N ARG A 43 11.73 -2.43 2.53
CA ARG A 43 12.76 -1.50 2.06
C ARG A 43 12.68 -1.38 0.54
N GLN A 44 12.74 -0.17 0.02
CA GLN A 44 12.80 0.07 -1.42
C GLN A 44 13.97 -0.72 -2.04
N GLY A 45 13.74 -1.33 -3.21
CA GLY A 45 14.71 -2.22 -3.87
C GLY A 45 14.68 -3.69 -3.40
N ASN A 46 13.96 -4.06 -2.32
CA ASN A 46 13.85 -5.46 -1.89
C ASN A 46 12.76 -6.26 -2.64
N VAL A 47 11.94 -5.61 -3.47
CA VAL A 47 10.87 -6.26 -4.23
C VAL A 47 11.29 -6.36 -5.71
N PRO A 48 11.66 -7.55 -6.23
CA PRO A 48 12.22 -7.69 -7.57
C PRO A 48 11.27 -7.30 -8.71
N ILE A 49 9.96 -7.29 -8.44
CA ILE A 49 8.92 -6.95 -9.42
C ILE A 49 8.54 -5.48 -9.41
N ALA A 50 9.03 -4.70 -8.44
CA ALA A 50 8.71 -3.29 -8.25
C ALA A 50 9.83 -2.63 -7.44
N GLU A 51 10.84 -2.10 -8.14
CA GLU A 51 12.03 -1.50 -7.55
C GLU A 51 11.72 -0.24 -6.71
N ASP A 52 10.62 0.44 -7.04
CA ASP A 52 10.09 1.61 -6.35
C ASP A 52 9.17 1.26 -5.16
N TYR A 53 8.89 -0.03 -4.93
CA TYR A 53 8.02 -0.46 -3.84
C TYR A 53 8.78 -0.58 -2.52
N GLY A 54 8.32 0.19 -1.53
CA GLY A 54 8.85 0.19 -0.17
C GLY A 54 9.15 1.61 0.28
N VAL A 55 9.68 1.74 1.50
CA VAL A 55 10.21 3.01 2.00
C VAL A 55 11.69 3.08 1.66
N PRO A 56 12.18 4.24 1.20
CA PRO A 56 13.62 4.50 1.17
C PRO A 56 14.22 4.36 2.57
N ASP A 57 15.55 4.24 2.66
CA ASP A 57 16.20 4.11 3.95
C ASP A 57 15.86 5.31 4.85
N LEU A 58 15.13 5.05 5.95
CA LEU A 58 14.69 6.10 6.86
C LEU A 58 15.87 6.84 7.52
N THR A 59 17.03 6.19 7.57
CA THR A 59 18.28 6.81 8.00
C THR A 59 18.66 7.94 7.05
N ASP A 60 18.64 7.70 5.74
CA ASP A 60 18.91 8.71 4.71
C ASP A 60 17.84 9.81 4.70
N VAL A 61 16.59 9.46 4.97
CA VAL A 61 15.48 10.42 5.10
C VAL A 61 15.72 11.40 6.25
N ALA A 62 16.22 10.93 7.40
CA ALA A 62 16.51 11.78 8.54
C ALA A 62 17.72 12.70 8.29
N TYR A 63 18.75 12.22 7.60
CA TYR A 63 19.93 13.00 7.24
C TYR A 63 19.65 14.06 6.16
N THR A 64 18.68 13.82 5.28
CA THR A 64 18.36 14.69 4.13
C THR A 64 17.10 15.51 4.35
N TYR A 65 16.63 15.61 5.60
CA TYR A 65 15.52 16.48 5.97
C TYR A 65 15.94 17.96 5.78
N PRO A 66 15.10 18.82 5.18
CA PRO A 66 13.68 18.61 4.85
C PRO A 66 13.36 18.09 3.43
N ASP A 67 14.35 17.95 2.55
CA ASP A 67 14.12 17.60 1.14
C ASP A 67 13.56 16.18 0.94
N SER A 68 13.90 15.27 1.86
CA SER A 68 13.46 13.86 1.87
C SER A 68 11.94 13.67 2.00
N VAL A 69 11.20 14.66 2.50
CA VAL A 69 9.73 14.59 2.66
C VAL A 69 9.05 14.35 1.30
N ARG A 70 9.55 15.01 0.24
CA ARG A 70 8.97 14.87 -1.11
C ARG A 70 9.23 13.49 -1.72
N GLU A 71 10.32 12.83 -1.38
CA GLU A 71 10.60 11.46 -1.83
C GLU A 71 9.66 10.46 -1.18
N VAL A 72 9.44 10.59 0.13
CA VAL A 72 8.47 9.76 0.87
C VAL A 72 7.06 9.95 0.31
N GLU A 73 6.64 11.19 0.01
CA GLU A 73 5.35 11.45 -0.62
C GLU A 73 5.20 10.81 -2.01
N ARG A 74 6.28 10.74 -2.80
CA ARG A 74 6.27 10.07 -4.11
C ARG A 74 6.11 8.55 -3.94
N ALA A 75 6.83 7.95 -3.00
CA ALA A 75 6.72 6.52 -2.72
C ALA A 75 5.31 6.11 -2.26
N LEU A 76 4.61 6.99 -1.53
CA LEU A 76 3.24 6.77 -1.06
C LEU A 76 2.16 6.94 -2.16
N ARG A 77 2.51 7.51 -3.32
CA ARG A 77 1.57 7.78 -4.41
C ARG A 77 1.39 6.60 -5.37
N ASN A 78 2.32 5.64 -5.38
CA ASN A 78 2.31 4.45 -6.24
C ASN A 78 1.53 3.27 -5.60
#